data_AF-G5LMR6-F1
#
_entry.id   AF-G5LMR6-F1
#
_cell.length_a   1.000
_cell.length_b   1.000
_cell.length_c   1.000
_cell.angle_alpha   90.00
_cell.angle_beta   90.00
_cell.angle_gamma   90.00
#
_symmetry.space_group_name_H-M   'P 1'
#
loop_
_entity.id
_entity.type
_entity.pdbx_description
1 polymer ?
#
loop_
_entity_poly.entity_id
_entity_poly.type
_entity_poly.pdbx_seq_one_letter_code
_entity_poly.pdbx_strand_id
1 'polypeptide(L)'
;MFNIRNTQPSVSMQAIAGAAAPEASPEEIVWEKIQVFFPQENYEEAQQCLAELCHPARGMLPDHISSQFERLKALTFPAWEENIQCNRDGINQFCILDADSKEILSITLDDAGNYTVNCQGYSEAHDFIMDTEQREECTEFAEGASGTSLRPATTASQTAAEYYAVWSKWERDAPAGESPGRAAVVQEMRDCLNNGNPVLNVGASGLTTLPDRLPPHITTLVIPDNNLTSLPELPEGLRELEVSGNLQLTSLPSLPQGLQKLWA
;
A
#
# COMPACT_ATOMS: atom_id res chain seq x y z
N MET A 1 62.64 13.01 35.70
CA MET A 1 61.26 13.55 35.83
C MET A 1 60.86 14.05 34.45
N PHE A 2 60.41 13.14 33.58
CA PHE A 2 59.03 12.67 33.38
C PHE A 2 58.16 13.70 32.63
N ASN A 3 58.20 13.54 31.30
CA ASN A 3 57.19 13.97 30.34
C ASN A 3 55.86 13.27 30.66
N ILE A 4 54.76 14.04 30.67
CA ILE A 4 53.41 13.47 30.73
C ILE A 4 52.67 13.95 29.48
N ARG A 5 52.39 12.96 28.63
CA ARG A 5 51.49 13.02 27.47
C ARG A 5 50.10 13.41 27.96
N ASN A 6 49.44 14.34 27.27
CA ASN A 6 47.98 14.44 27.37
C ASN A 6 47.39 14.42 25.96
N THR A 7 46.74 13.31 25.65
CA THR A 7 46.08 12.98 24.39
C THR A 7 44.73 13.69 24.31
N GLN A 8 44.46 14.34 23.17
CA GLN A 8 43.11 14.74 22.78
C GLN A 8 42.20 13.51 22.64
N PRO A 9 40.89 13.72 22.82
CA PRO A 9 39.91 13.18 21.90
C PRO A 9 39.18 14.31 21.15
N SER A 10 39.21 14.24 19.82
CA SER A 10 38.22 14.91 18.97
C SER A 10 36.86 14.29 19.27
N VAL A 11 35.88 15.13 19.62
CA VAL A 11 34.47 14.73 19.65
C VAL A 11 33.75 15.55 18.60
N SER A 12 33.27 14.83 17.58
CA SER A 12 32.39 15.31 16.53
C SER A 12 31.20 16.09 17.11
N MET A 13 30.87 17.23 16.50
CA MET A 13 29.60 17.91 16.72
C MET A 13 28.46 16.99 16.28
N GLN A 14 27.86 16.27 17.23
CA GLN A 14 26.47 15.88 17.11
C GLN A 14 25.64 16.98 17.76
N ALA A 15 24.89 17.69 16.92
CA ALA A 15 23.94 18.70 17.33
C ALA A 15 22.91 18.07 18.26
N ILE A 16 23.02 18.42 19.54
CA ILE A 16 21.91 18.45 20.48
C ILE A 16 20.98 19.59 20.05
N ALA A 17 20.04 19.31 19.15
CA ALA A 17 18.80 20.09 19.07
C ALA A 17 17.89 19.50 20.16
N GLY A 18 17.55 20.19 21.25
CA GLY A 18 17.18 21.60 21.31
C GLY A 18 15.67 21.64 21.14
N ALA A 19 14.95 21.64 22.27
CA ALA A 19 13.51 21.87 22.30
C ALA A 19 13.21 23.23 21.64
N ALA A 20 12.66 23.18 20.42
CA ALA A 20 12.01 24.30 19.76
C ALA A 20 10.50 24.12 19.91
N ALA A 21 9.79 25.24 19.97
CA ALA A 21 8.34 25.36 20.07
C ALA A 21 7.58 24.52 19.00
N PRO A 22 6.26 24.28 19.13
CA PRO A 22 5.52 23.58 18.08
C PRO A 22 5.51 24.49 16.84
N GLU A 23 6.48 24.31 15.95
CA GLU A 23 6.32 24.74 14.58
C GLU A 23 5.13 23.94 14.06
N ALA A 24 4.05 24.63 13.72
CA ALA A 24 2.79 24.02 13.28
C ALA A 24 3.09 22.91 12.27
N SER A 25 2.50 21.73 12.48
CA SER A 25 2.72 20.59 11.57
C SER A 25 2.41 21.01 10.13
N PRO A 26 3.11 20.47 9.12
CA PRO A 26 2.87 20.82 7.72
C PRO A 26 1.38 20.66 7.33
N GLU A 27 0.68 19.67 7.90
CA GLU A 27 -0.77 19.52 7.74
C GLU A 27 -1.61 20.67 8.33
N GLU A 28 -1.22 21.26 9.46
CA GLU A 28 -1.94 22.38 10.08
C GLU A 28 -1.78 23.66 9.25
N ILE A 29 -0.60 23.88 8.68
CA ILE A 29 -0.33 25.02 7.79
C ILE A 29 -1.16 24.90 6.50
N VAL A 30 -1.23 23.69 5.93
CA VAL A 30 -2.07 23.41 4.76
C VAL A 30 -3.55 23.57 5.12
N TRP A 31 -3.99 22.99 6.24
CA TRP A 31 -5.36 23.04 6.73
C TRP A 31 -5.85 24.46 6.98
N GLU A 32 -5.07 25.33 7.63
CA GLU A 32 -5.43 26.73 7.87
C GLU A 32 -5.83 27.47 6.58
N LYS A 33 -5.20 27.12 5.46
CA LYS A 33 -5.46 27.73 4.15
C LYS A 33 -6.63 27.11 3.39
N ILE A 34 -6.86 25.81 3.55
CA ILE A 34 -7.89 25.08 2.78
C ILE A 34 -9.13 24.71 3.57
N GLN A 35 -9.18 24.96 4.89
CA GLN A 35 -10.35 24.66 5.73
C GLN A 35 -11.66 25.28 5.19
N VAL A 36 -11.56 26.41 4.48
CA VAL A 36 -12.70 27.09 3.85
C VAL A 36 -13.30 26.32 2.66
N PHE A 37 -12.60 25.31 2.15
CA PHE A 37 -13.06 24.47 1.05
C PHE A 37 -13.96 23.33 1.53
N PHE A 38 -13.95 23.01 2.81
CA PHE A 38 -14.66 21.88 3.37
C PHE A 38 -15.85 22.34 4.22
N PRO A 39 -16.96 21.59 4.25
CA PRO A 39 -17.98 21.75 5.27
C PRO A 39 -17.43 21.26 6.62
N GLN A 40 -17.87 21.90 7.72
CA GLN A 40 -17.44 21.55 9.09
C GLN A 40 -17.63 20.07 9.44
N GLU A 41 -18.63 19.44 8.81
CA GLU A 41 -19.00 18.03 8.97
C GLU A 41 -17.88 17.08 8.50
N ASN A 42 -17.06 17.54 7.55
CA ASN A 42 -16.00 16.76 6.91
C ASN A 42 -14.61 17.16 7.40
N TYR A 43 -14.50 18.00 8.43
CA TYR A 43 -13.21 18.52 8.91
C TYR A 43 -12.28 17.42 9.40
N GLU A 44 -12.77 16.49 10.22
CA GLU A 44 -11.95 15.38 10.74
C GLU A 44 -11.42 14.50 9.60
N GLU A 45 -12.27 14.21 8.62
CA GLU A 45 -11.91 13.33 7.50
C GLU A 45 -10.93 14.01 6.55
N ALA A 46 -11.13 15.30 6.24
CA ALA A 46 -10.20 16.06 5.40
C ALA A 46 -8.84 16.29 6.09
N GLN A 47 -8.84 16.53 7.41
CA GLN A 47 -7.59 16.61 8.19
C GLN A 47 -6.84 15.28 8.20
N GLN A 48 -7.54 14.15 8.30
CA GLN A 48 -6.92 12.83 8.23
C GLN A 48 -6.28 12.59 6.86
N CYS A 49 -6.97 12.93 5.76
CA CYS A 49 -6.40 12.84 4.42
C CYS A 49 -5.13 13.69 4.28
N LEU A 50 -5.13 14.92 4.79
CA LEU A 50 -3.95 15.79 4.76
C LEU A 50 -2.79 15.27 5.61
N ALA A 51 -3.07 14.74 6.79
CA ALA A 51 -2.05 14.15 7.66
C ALA A 51 -1.40 12.95 6.98
N GLU A 52 -2.19 12.10 6.31
CA GLU A 52 -1.65 10.95 5.55
C GLU A 52 -0.82 11.41 4.34
N LEU A 53 -1.21 12.48 3.66
CA LEU A 53 -0.45 13.04 2.54
C LEU A 53 0.85 13.74 2.97
N CYS A 54 0.86 14.39 4.15
CA CYS A 54 2.04 15.07 4.69
C CYS A 54 2.98 14.11 5.43
N HIS A 55 2.46 13.03 6.00
CA HIS A 55 3.20 12.01 6.73
C HIS A 55 2.89 10.61 6.20
N PRO A 56 3.30 10.28 4.98
CA PRO A 56 2.99 8.98 4.44
C PRO A 56 3.76 7.88 5.15
N ALA A 57 3.04 6.83 5.50
CA ALA A 57 3.64 5.62 6.02
C ALA A 57 4.64 5.05 4.98
N ARG A 58 5.79 4.54 5.47
CA ARG A 58 6.83 3.92 4.62
C ARG A 58 6.20 2.90 3.67
N GLY A 59 6.34 3.12 2.37
CA GLY A 59 5.75 2.27 1.32
C GLY A 59 4.39 2.72 0.79
N MET A 60 4.00 3.99 1.01
CA MET A 60 2.78 4.54 0.41
C MET A 60 2.83 4.43 -1.12
N LEU A 61 1.86 3.71 -1.68
CA LEU A 61 1.73 3.46 -3.11
C LEU A 61 1.18 4.72 -3.83
N PRO A 62 1.56 4.98 -5.10
CA PRO A 62 1.02 6.07 -5.91
C PRO A 62 -0.53 6.09 -5.98
N ASP A 63 -1.14 4.90 -5.98
CA ASP A 63 -2.60 4.71 -6.01
C ASP A 63 -3.28 5.21 -4.72
N HIS A 64 -2.59 5.09 -3.58
CA HIS A 64 -3.10 5.58 -2.30
C HIS A 64 -3.13 7.11 -2.27
N ILE A 65 -2.08 7.77 -2.77
CA ILE A 65 -2.02 9.23 -2.88
C ILE A 65 -3.16 9.72 -3.78
N SER A 66 -3.33 9.08 -4.94
CA SER A 66 -4.42 9.39 -5.87
C SER A 66 -5.79 9.28 -5.20
N SER A 67 -6.01 8.20 -4.44
CA SER A 67 -7.26 7.95 -3.72
C SER A 67 -7.53 8.99 -2.63
N GLN A 68 -6.49 9.44 -1.91
CA GLN A 68 -6.62 10.47 -0.89
C GLN A 68 -6.95 11.85 -1.49
N PHE A 69 -6.38 12.19 -2.65
CA PHE A 69 -6.74 13.41 -3.36
C PHE A 69 -8.18 13.39 -3.91
N GLU A 70 -8.63 12.27 -4.47
CA GLU A 70 -10.02 12.10 -4.91
C GLU A 70 -10.99 12.17 -3.71
N ARG A 71 -10.59 11.63 -2.56
CA ARG A 71 -11.37 11.72 -1.33
C ARG A 71 -11.45 13.16 -0.81
N LEU A 72 -10.32 13.87 -0.76
CA LEU A 72 -10.32 15.30 -0.44
C LEU A 72 -11.24 16.08 -1.39
N LYS A 73 -11.18 15.81 -2.68
CA LYS A 73 -12.06 16.43 -3.69
C LYS A 73 -13.54 16.17 -3.41
N ALA A 74 -13.90 14.92 -3.11
CA ALA A 74 -15.28 14.55 -2.76
C ALA A 74 -15.78 15.22 -1.46
N LEU A 75 -14.87 15.56 -0.55
CA LEU A 75 -15.20 16.24 0.71
C LEU A 75 -15.26 17.77 0.57
N THR A 76 -14.72 18.35 -0.50
CA THR A 76 -14.79 19.80 -0.75
C THR A 76 -16.16 20.25 -1.25
N PHE A 77 -16.48 21.53 -1.04
CA PHE A 77 -17.59 22.15 -1.74
C PHE A 77 -17.33 22.15 -3.26
N PRO A 78 -18.37 21.95 -4.09
CA PRO A 78 -18.24 21.95 -5.55
C PRO A 78 -17.57 23.20 -6.14
N ALA A 79 -17.67 24.34 -5.45
CA ALA A 79 -17.04 25.59 -5.86
C ALA A 79 -15.50 25.59 -5.74
N TRP A 80 -14.93 24.64 -5.00
CA TRP A 80 -13.49 24.52 -4.74
C TRP A 80 -12.89 23.21 -5.27
N GLU A 81 -13.68 22.36 -5.93
CA GLU A 81 -13.18 21.10 -6.51
C GLU A 81 -12.06 21.31 -7.54
N GLU A 82 -12.08 22.43 -8.27
CA GLU A 82 -11.03 22.78 -9.25
C GLU A 82 -9.71 23.21 -8.60
N ASN A 83 -9.73 23.53 -7.31
CA ASN A 83 -8.53 23.87 -6.54
C ASN A 83 -7.75 22.63 -6.10
N ILE A 84 -8.37 21.45 -6.14
CA ILE A 84 -7.73 20.16 -5.89
C ILE A 84 -7.48 19.48 -7.22
N GLN A 85 -6.21 19.45 -7.64
CA GLN A 85 -5.79 18.93 -8.92
C GLN A 85 -5.14 17.56 -8.76
N CYS A 86 -5.68 16.58 -9.47
CA CYS A 86 -5.15 15.22 -9.57
C CYS A 86 -4.55 15.01 -10.97
N ASN A 87 -3.35 14.44 -11.04
CA ASN A 87 -2.74 13.95 -12.28
C ASN A 87 -2.55 15.03 -13.37
N ARG A 88 -1.73 16.03 -13.06
CA ARG A 88 -1.37 17.08 -14.03
C ARG A 88 -0.32 16.57 -15.03
N ASP A 89 -0.56 16.79 -16.32
CA ASP A 89 0.39 16.53 -17.42
C ASP A 89 0.84 15.07 -17.64
N GLY A 90 0.09 14.08 -17.13
CA GLY A 90 0.40 12.65 -17.32
C GLY A 90 1.62 12.16 -16.52
N ILE A 91 2.08 12.99 -15.60
CA ILE A 91 3.10 12.71 -14.60
C ILE A 91 2.34 12.67 -13.27
N ASN A 92 2.64 11.73 -12.38
CA ASN A 92 1.96 11.52 -11.10
C ASN A 92 2.16 12.72 -10.12
N GLN A 93 1.60 13.87 -10.48
CA GLN A 93 1.65 15.14 -9.78
C GLN A 93 0.26 15.51 -9.27
N PHE A 94 0.19 15.87 -8.00
CA PHE A 94 -1.02 16.22 -7.28
C PHE A 94 -0.82 17.55 -6.56
N CYS A 95 -1.76 18.48 -6.74
CA CYS A 95 -1.61 19.84 -6.21
C CYS A 95 -2.89 20.30 -5.52
N ILE A 96 -2.74 21.03 -4.42
CA ILE A 96 -3.82 21.77 -3.76
C ILE A 96 -3.48 23.25 -3.85
N LEU A 97 -4.40 24.03 -4.44
CA LEU A 97 -4.28 25.47 -4.64
C LEU A 97 -5.08 26.26 -3.60
N ASP A 98 -4.59 27.42 -3.18
CA ASP A 98 -5.36 28.37 -2.38
C ASP A 98 -6.42 29.12 -3.22
N ALA A 99 -7.20 29.97 -2.56
CA ALA A 99 -8.22 30.78 -3.21
C ALA A 99 -7.66 31.75 -4.27
N ASP A 100 -6.36 32.07 -4.22
CA ASP A 100 -5.64 32.90 -5.19
C ASP A 100 -4.96 32.05 -6.29
N SER A 101 -5.29 30.74 -6.38
CA SER A 101 -4.70 29.77 -7.31
C SER A 101 -3.20 29.52 -7.10
N LYS A 102 -2.68 29.73 -5.89
CA LYS A 102 -1.29 29.46 -5.54
C LYS A 102 -1.14 28.08 -4.91
N GLU A 103 -0.12 27.34 -5.30
CA GLU A 103 0.18 26.01 -4.75
C GLU A 103 0.47 26.07 -3.24
N ILE A 104 -0.36 25.40 -2.45
CA ILE A 104 -0.19 25.23 -1.01
C ILE A 104 0.54 23.92 -0.71
N LEU A 105 0.07 22.83 -1.33
CA LEU A 105 0.62 21.49 -1.25
C LEU A 105 0.83 20.98 -2.67
N SER A 106 2.03 20.48 -2.94
CA SER A 106 2.33 19.78 -4.19
C SER A 106 3.02 18.47 -3.84
N ILE A 107 2.55 17.40 -4.47
CA ILE A 107 3.08 16.05 -4.31
C ILE A 107 3.45 15.54 -5.68
N THR A 108 4.67 15.06 -5.81
CA THR A 108 5.21 14.51 -7.06
C THR A 108 5.77 13.13 -6.81
N LEU A 109 5.38 12.18 -7.65
CA LEU A 109 5.96 10.85 -7.70
C LEU A 109 6.86 10.73 -8.92
N ASP A 110 8.07 10.23 -8.73
CA ASP A 110 8.99 9.94 -9.82
C ASP A 110 8.80 8.50 -10.36
N ASP A 111 9.42 8.22 -11.52
CA ASP A 111 9.38 6.90 -12.17
C ASP A 111 10.06 5.80 -11.33
N ALA A 112 10.84 6.18 -10.30
CA ALA A 112 11.49 5.27 -9.37
C ALA A 112 10.63 4.99 -8.11
N GLY A 113 9.45 5.60 -7.99
CA GLY A 113 8.54 5.46 -6.86
C GLY A 113 8.89 6.31 -5.64
N ASN A 114 9.84 7.24 -5.77
CA ASN A 114 10.11 8.24 -4.75
C ASN A 114 9.01 9.28 -4.78
N TYR A 115 8.57 9.68 -3.59
CA TYR A 115 7.54 10.67 -3.43
C TYR A 115 8.14 11.90 -2.73
N THR A 116 7.81 13.08 -3.27
CA THR A 116 8.25 14.37 -2.73
C THR A 116 7.02 15.20 -2.37
N VAL A 117 6.92 15.59 -1.10
CA VAL A 117 5.95 16.57 -0.60
C VAL A 117 6.62 17.92 -0.51
N ASN A 118 5.98 18.91 -1.11
CA ASN A 118 6.38 20.30 -1.00
C ASN A 118 5.18 21.14 -0.55
N CYS A 119 5.28 21.65 0.67
CA CYS A 119 4.36 22.58 1.30
C CYS A 119 5.07 23.94 1.40
N GLN A 120 4.35 25.07 1.38
CA GLN A 120 4.96 26.41 1.49
C GLN A 120 5.84 26.55 2.76
N GLY A 121 7.16 26.37 2.62
CA GLY A 121 8.15 26.43 3.71
C GLY A 121 8.70 25.07 4.18
N TYR A 122 8.18 23.95 3.68
CA TYR A 122 8.58 22.58 4.04
C TYR A 122 8.68 21.70 2.79
N SER A 123 9.86 21.16 2.49
CA SER A 123 10.07 20.22 1.38
C SER A 123 10.69 18.96 1.95
N GLU A 124 9.97 17.84 1.88
CA GLU A 124 10.45 16.53 2.33
C GLU A 124 10.40 15.54 1.16
N ALA A 125 11.56 15.00 0.81
CA ALA A 125 11.72 13.96 -0.18
C ALA A 125 11.99 12.65 0.56
N HIS A 126 11.18 11.62 0.30
CA HIS A 126 11.43 10.31 0.88
C HIS A 126 11.98 9.37 -0.18
N ASP A 127 13.21 8.91 0.05
CA ASP A 127 13.86 7.90 -0.76
C ASP A 127 13.19 6.54 -0.56
N PHE A 128 12.76 5.92 -1.65
CA PHE A 128 12.32 4.54 -1.72
C PHE A 128 13.56 3.63 -1.62
N ILE A 129 14.13 3.50 -0.42
CA ILE A 129 15.26 2.58 -0.21
C ILE A 129 14.72 1.14 -0.18
N MET A 130 14.77 0.48 -1.33
CA MET A 130 14.80 -0.97 -1.44
C MET A 130 16.14 -1.45 -0.84
N ASP A 131 16.18 -1.74 0.46
CA ASP A 131 17.37 -2.32 1.09
C ASP A 131 17.68 -3.66 0.40
N THR A 132 18.75 -3.62 -0.39
CA THR A 132 19.25 -4.69 -1.24
C THR A 132 20.40 -5.38 -0.50
N GLU A 133 20.20 -6.66 -0.18
CA GLU A 133 21.20 -7.73 0.03
C GLU A 133 22.26 -7.63 1.15
N GLN A 134 22.31 -8.66 2.01
CA GLN A 134 23.46 -9.56 2.27
C GLN A 134 23.12 -10.44 3.50
N ARG A 135 22.76 -11.72 3.36
CA ARG A 135 23.57 -12.93 3.05
C ARG A 135 24.66 -13.24 4.09
N GLU A 136 24.51 -14.46 4.66
CA GLU A 136 25.47 -15.25 5.48
C GLU A 136 25.66 -14.73 6.92
N GLU A 137 25.62 -15.55 7.99
CA GLU A 137 26.14 -16.91 8.17
C GLU A 137 25.45 -17.60 9.36
N CYS A 138 25.10 -18.88 9.22
CA CYS A 138 24.64 -19.73 10.32
C CYS A 138 25.80 -20.07 11.27
N THR A 139 25.70 -19.70 12.56
CA THR A 139 26.36 -20.41 13.68
C THR A 139 25.47 -20.24 14.93
N GLU A 140 24.70 -21.26 15.30
CA GLU A 140 24.99 -22.24 16.36
C GLU A 140 24.55 -21.79 17.78
N PHE A 141 23.59 -22.56 18.30
CA PHE A 141 23.11 -22.73 19.67
C PHE A 141 23.76 -21.94 20.83
N ALA A 142 22.91 -21.30 21.63
CA ALA A 142 22.91 -21.52 23.09
C ALA A 142 21.54 -21.15 23.69
N GLU A 143 20.98 -22.09 24.45
CA GLU A 143 19.80 -21.89 25.30
C GLU A 143 20.02 -20.79 26.35
N GLY A 144 18.99 -20.00 26.63
CA GLY A 144 19.01 -19.13 27.81
C GLY A 144 17.93 -18.07 27.89
N ALA A 145 16.82 -18.45 28.53
CA ALA A 145 15.96 -17.62 29.38
C ALA A 145 15.03 -16.55 28.77
N SER A 146 13.74 -16.74 29.14
CA SER A 146 12.79 -15.72 29.60
C SER A 146 12.42 -14.56 28.68
N GLY A 147 11.25 -14.72 28.07
CA GLY A 147 10.14 -13.78 28.23
C GLY A 147 10.38 -12.34 27.83
N THR A 148 10.05 -12.01 26.59
CA THR A 148 9.26 -10.81 26.28
C THR A 148 8.46 -11.08 25.02
N SER A 149 7.14 -10.97 25.12
CA SER A 149 6.20 -11.04 24.01
C SER A 149 6.47 -9.89 23.06
N LEU A 150 7.22 -10.15 21.99
CA LEU A 150 7.33 -9.27 20.83
C LEU A 150 6.23 -9.66 19.85
N ARG A 151 5.26 -8.76 19.71
CA ARG A 151 4.21 -8.81 18.70
C ARG A 151 4.86 -8.91 17.31
N PRO A 152 4.45 -9.80 16.42
CA PRO A 152 4.97 -9.81 15.07
C PRO A 152 4.18 -8.77 14.25
N ALA A 153 4.61 -7.51 14.28
CA ALA A 153 4.11 -6.48 13.38
C ALA A 153 4.77 -6.55 11.99
N THR A 154 5.92 -7.23 11.88
CA THR A 154 6.73 -7.34 10.66
C THR A 154 6.25 -8.43 9.69
N THR A 155 5.50 -9.43 10.18
CA THR A 155 5.08 -10.57 9.35
C THR A 155 3.95 -10.21 8.39
N ALA A 156 2.98 -9.38 8.78
CA ALA A 156 1.83 -9.05 7.94
C ALA A 156 2.22 -8.29 6.65
N SER A 157 3.16 -7.33 6.73
CA SER A 157 3.65 -6.59 5.56
C SER A 157 4.57 -7.44 4.66
N GLN A 158 5.33 -8.37 5.23
CA GLN A 158 6.12 -9.33 4.44
C GLN A 158 5.21 -10.27 3.65
N THR A 159 4.12 -10.74 4.26
CA THR A 159 3.12 -11.59 3.62
C THR A 159 2.49 -10.90 2.40
N ALA A 160 2.06 -9.64 2.50
CA ALA A 160 1.44 -8.94 1.37
C ALA A 160 2.37 -8.80 0.16
N ALA A 161 3.65 -8.50 0.39
CA ALA A 161 4.66 -8.42 -0.67
C ALA A 161 4.86 -9.76 -1.39
N GLU A 162 4.83 -10.88 -0.66
CA GLU A 162 4.90 -12.23 -1.25
C GLU A 162 3.71 -12.52 -2.16
N TYR A 163 2.49 -12.16 -1.74
CA TYR A 163 1.29 -12.29 -2.58
C TYR A 163 1.41 -11.44 -3.86
N TYR A 164 1.83 -10.17 -3.73
CA TYR A 164 2.00 -9.27 -4.87
C TYR A 164 3.03 -9.77 -5.88
N ALA A 165 4.14 -10.34 -5.41
CA ALA A 165 5.15 -10.94 -6.29
C ALA A 165 4.58 -12.12 -7.10
N VAL A 166 3.80 -13.00 -6.46
CA VAL A 166 3.14 -14.14 -7.13
C VAL A 166 2.14 -13.65 -8.17
N TRP A 167 1.30 -12.68 -7.84
CA TRP A 167 0.29 -12.16 -8.75
C TRP A 167 0.91 -11.43 -9.94
N SER A 168 1.90 -10.58 -9.69
CA SER A 168 2.59 -9.84 -10.76
C SER A 168 3.34 -10.77 -11.71
N LYS A 169 3.84 -11.90 -11.20
CA LYS A 169 4.41 -12.96 -12.04
C LYS A 169 3.32 -13.62 -12.90
N TRP A 170 2.21 -14.04 -12.30
CA TRP A 170 1.11 -14.68 -13.02
C TRP A 170 0.49 -13.78 -14.10
N GLU A 171 0.38 -12.48 -13.81
CA GLU A 171 -0.06 -11.45 -14.75
C GLU A 171 0.90 -11.31 -15.94
N ARG A 172 2.21 -11.24 -15.66
CA ARG A 172 3.25 -11.14 -16.70
C ARG A 172 3.34 -12.39 -17.57
N ASP A 173 3.12 -13.57 -16.98
CA ASP A 173 3.16 -14.86 -17.66
C ASP A 173 1.83 -15.15 -18.41
N ALA A 174 1.02 -14.13 -18.71
CA ALA A 174 -0.24 -14.25 -19.43
C ALA A 174 -0.07 -14.81 -20.86
N PRO A 175 -0.83 -15.87 -21.22
CA PRO A 175 -1.02 -16.28 -22.61
C PRO A 175 -1.64 -15.16 -23.45
N ALA A 176 -1.41 -15.21 -24.76
CA ALA A 176 -1.96 -14.23 -25.69
C ALA A 176 -3.51 -14.18 -25.58
N GLY A 177 -4.03 -13.01 -25.23
CA GLY A 177 -5.48 -12.79 -25.06
C GLY A 177 -5.98 -12.84 -23.62
N GLU A 178 -5.20 -13.34 -22.66
CA GLU A 178 -5.60 -13.39 -21.24
C GLU A 178 -5.14 -12.16 -20.44
N SER A 179 -4.17 -11.38 -20.94
CA SER A 179 -3.57 -10.24 -20.22
C SER A 179 -4.57 -9.29 -19.55
N PRO A 180 -5.63 -8.78 -20.24
CA PRO A 180 -6.59 -7.89 -19.58
C PRO A 180 -7.40 -8.59 -18.49
N GLY A 181 -7.73 -9.86 -18.67
CA GLY A 181 -8.40 -10.67 -17.67
C GLY A 181 -7.52 -10.90 -16.44
N ARG A 182 -6.26 -11.26 -16.65
CA ARG A 182 -5.30 -11.45 -15.54
C ARG A 182 -5.06 -10.16 -14.76
N ALA A 183 -4.90 -9.03 -15.45
CA ALA A 183 -4.75 -7.74 -14.80
C ALA A 183 -5.97 -7.39 -13.91
N ALA A 184 -7.19 -7.63 -14.40
CA ALA A 184 -8.41 -7.39 -13.63
C ALA A 184 -8.47 -8.26 -12.36
N VAL A 185 -8.15 -9.55 -12.44
CA VAL A 185 -8.15 -10.45 -11.27
C VAL A 185 -7.05 -10.06 -10.28
N VAL A 186 -5.86 -9.73 -10.77
CA VAL A 186 -4.76 -9.24 -9.91
C VAL A 186 -5.20 -8.01 -9.14
N GLN A 187 -5.91 -7.09 -9.79
CA GLN A 187 -6.40 -5.90 -9.11
C GLN A 187 -7.47 -6.22 -8.07
N GLU A 188 -8.43 -7.08 -8.39
CA GLU A 188 -9.44 -7.54 -7.42
C GLU A 188 -8.77 -8.21 -6.19
N MET A 189 -7.73 -9.02 -6.41
CA MET A 189 -6.98 -9.66 -5.33
C MET A 189 -6.21 -8.65 -4.46
N ARG A 190 -5.64 -7.61 -5.07
CA ARG A 190 -5.00 -6.49 -4.35
C ARG A 190 -6.03 -5.72 -3.54
N ASP A 191 -7.18 -5.43 -4.14
CA ASP A 191 -8.27 -4.75 -3.45
C ASP A 191 -8.71 -5.55 -2.24
N CYS A 192 -8.93 -6.87 -2.38
CA CYS A 192 -9.25 -7.75 -1.25
C CYS A 192 -8.22 -7.63 -0.11
N LEU A 193 -6.92 -7.68 -0.40
CA LEU A 193 -5.89 -7.51 0.64
C LEU A 193 -5.92 -6.14 1.30
N ASN A 194 -6.19 -5.08 0.54
CA ASN A 194 -6.13 -3.70 1.03
C ASN A 194 -7.38 -3.30 1.84
N ASN A 195 -8.57 -3.71 1.38
CA ASN A 195 -9.84 -3.33 1.99
C ASN A 195 -10.45 -4.43 2.88
N GLY A 196 -9.83 -5.61 2.93
CA GLY A 196 -10.30 -6.76 3.70
C GLY A 196 -11.58 -7.39 3.14
N ASN A 197 -11.90 -7.16 1.86
CA ASN A 197 -13.08 -7.71 1.21
C ASN A 197 -13.00 -9.25 1.25
N PRO A 198 -13.96 -9.92 1.90
CA PRO A 198 -13.93 -11.37 2.04
C PRO A 198 -14.37 -12.11 0.77
N VAL A 199 -14.79 -11.40 -0.29
CA VAL A 199 -15.30 -11.98 -1.54
C VAL A 199 -14.31 -11.70 -2.66
N LEU A 200 -13.77 -12.76 -3.25
CA LEU A 200 -12.97 -12.67 -4.48
C LEU A 200 -13.79 -13.17 -5.67
N ASN A 201 -14.01 -12.30 -6.65
CA ASN A 201 -14.62 -12.66 -7.93
C ASN A 201 -13.57 -12.62 -9.05
N VAL A 202 -13.27 -13.78 -9.63
CA VAL A 202 -12.29 -13.92 -10.72
C VAL A 202 -12.84 -13.37 -12.06
N GLY A 203 -14.15 -13.20 -12.19
CA GLY A 203 -14.79 -12.72 -13.42
C GLY A 203 -14.65 -13.69 -14.60
N ALA A 204 -15.43 -13.45 -15.64
CA ALA A 204 -15.46 -14.29 -16.84
C ALA A 204 -14.50 -13.75 -17.90
N SER A 205 -13.22 -14.12 -17.82
CA SER A 205 -12.17 -13.60 -18.73
C SER A 205 -11.47 -14.69 -19.54
N GLY A 206 -12.04 -15.89 -19.60
CA GLY A 206 -11.48 -17.01 -20.36
C GLY A 206 -10.13 -17.51 -19.85
N LEU A 207 -9.83 -17.27 -18.57
CA LEU A 207 -8.56 -17.63 -17.94
C LEU A 207 -8.32 -19.14 -17.99
N THR A 208 -7.07 -19.53 -18.24
CA THR A 208 -6.68 -20.95 -18.26
C THR A 208 -6.04 -21.41 -16.95
N THR A 209 -5.49 -20.48 -16.17
CA THR A 209 -4.93 -20.74 -14.84
C THR A 209 -5.28 -19.61 -13.87
N LEU A 210 -5.12 -19.88 -12.57
CA LEU A 210 -5.13 -18.89 -11.50
C LEU A 210 -3.74 -18.80 -10.86
N PRO A 211 -3.41 -17.72 -10.13
CA PRO A 211 -2.16 -17.64 -9.40
C PRO A 211 -2.12 -18.69 -8.28
N ASP A 212 -0.91 -19.14 -7.94
CA ASP A 212 -0.68 -20.18 -6.92
C ASP A 212 -1.14 -19.78 -5.51
N ARG A 213 -1.37 -18.49 -5.27
CA ARG A 213 -1.77 -17.93 -3.99
C ARG A 213 -2.97 -17.01 -4.14
N LEU A 214 -4.03 -17.28 -3.37
CA LEU A 214 -5.21 -16.43 -3.26
C LEU A 214 -5.17 -15.63 -1.95
N PRO A 215 -5.82 -14.46 -1.86
CA PRO A 215 -5.85 -13.67 -0.64
C PRO A 215 -6.30 -14.52 0.56
N PRO A 216 -5.56 -14.55 1.68
CA PRO A 216 -5.71 -15.58 2.71
C PRO A 216 -6.98 -15.42 3.58
N HIS A 217 -7.60 -14.25 3.56
CA HIS A 217 -8.74 -13.91 4.43
C HIS A 217 -10.10 -14.04 3.73
N ILE A 218 -10.13 -14.41 2.44
CA ILE A 218 -11.40 -14.54 1.71
C ILE A 218 -12.22 -15.71 2.27
N THR A 219 -13.53 -15.51 2.34
CA THR A 219 -14.49 -16.51 2.75
C THR A 219 -15.34 -16.98 1.57
N THR A 220 -15.40 -16.22 0.48
CA THR A 220 -16.15 -16.56 -0.73
C THR A 220 -15.25 -16.41 -1.96
N LEU A 221 -15.19 -17.46 -2.78
CA LEU A 221 -14.47 -17.48 -4.04
C LEU A 221 -15.45 -17.80 -5.18
N VAL A 222 -15.56 -16.89 -6.14
CA VAL A 222 -16.43 -17.03 -7.31
C VAL A 222 -15.59 -17.05 -8.58
N ILE A 223 -15.76 -18.10 -9.38
CA ILE A 223 -15.01 -18.35 -10.61
C ILE A 223 -16.01 -18.69 -11.74
N PRO A 224 -16.62 -17.69 -12.38
CA PRO A 224 -17.58 -17.92 -13.45
C PRO A 224 -16.91 -17.96 -14.82
N ASP A 225 -17.35 -18.87 -15.69
CA ASP A 225 -17.10 -18.89 -17.13
C ASP A 225 -15.62 -18.66 -17.54
N ASN A 226 -14.72 -19.49 -17.01
CA ASN A 226 -13.31 -19.53 -17.41
C ASN A 226 -12.95 -20.90 -18.03
N ASN A 227 -11.72 -21.06 -18.49
CA ASN A 227 -11.20 -22.29 -19.09
C ASN A 227 -10.18 -22.98 -18.15
N LEU A 228 -10.39 -22.90 -16.83
CA LEU A 228 -9.43 -23.44 -15.86
C LEU A 228 -9.35 -24.96 -15.97
N THR A 229 -8.12 -25.48 -15.99
CA THR A 229 -7.85 -26.93 -15.94
C THR A 229 -7.61 -27.43 -14.52
N SER A 230 -7.19 -26.53 -13.62
CA SER A 230 -6.94 -26.80 -12.20
C SER A 230 -7.16 -25.54 -11.37
N LEU A 231 -7.46 -25.71 -10.08
CA LEU A 231 -7.48 -24.62 -9.10
C LEU A 231 -6.22 -24.67 -8.21
N PRO A 232 -5.75 -23.51 -7.71
CA PRO A 232 -4.68 -23.44 -6.73
C PRO A 232 -5.15 -23.95 -5.36
N GLU A 233 -4.24 -23.97 -4.39
CA GLU A 233 -4.61 -24.27 -3.00
C GLU A 233 -5.62 -23.24 -2.48
N LEU A 234 -6.69 -23.72 -1.86
CA LEU A 234 -7.78 -22.89 -1.36
C LEU A 234 -7.43 -22.32 0.03
N PRO A 235 -7.76 -21.06 0.32
CA PRO A 235 -7.54 -20.48 1.65
C PRO A 235 -8.25 -21.27 2.75
N GLU A 236 -7.57 -21.49 3.88
CA GLU A 236 -8.12 -22.28 5.00
C GLU A 236 -9.45 -21.70 5.55
N GLY A 237 -9.63 -20.38 5.44
CA GLY A 237 -10.82 -19.65 5.87
C GLY A 237 -12.01 -19.69 4.90
N LEU A 238 -11.86 -20.32 3.73
CA LEU A 238 -12.89 -20.32 2.69
C LEU A 238 -14.15 -21.11 3.14
N ARG A 239 -15.31 -20.48 2.96
CA ARG A 239 -16.63 -21.02 3.35
C ARG A 239 -17.52 -21.32 2.15
N GLU A 240 -17.39 -20.52 1.09
CA GLU A 240 -18.20 -20.65 -0.11
C GLU A 240 -17.30 -20.70 -1.34
N LEU A 241 -17.44 -21.75 -2.14
CA LEU A 241 -16.75 -21.93 -3.41
C LEU A 241 -17.79 -22.08 -4.52
N GLU A 242 -17.78 -21.15 -5.47
CA GLU A 242 -18.55 -21.23 -6.70
C GLU A 242 -17.60 -21.28 -7.90
N VAL A 243 -17.69 -22.37 -8.65
CA VAL A 243 -16.97 -22.61 -9.89
C VAL A 243 -18.02 -22.97 -10.92
N SER A 244 -18.29 -22.06 -11.85
CA SER A 244 -19.30 -22.28 -12.88
C SER A 244 -18.68 -22.06 -14.25
N GLY A 245 -19.15 -22.78 -15.27
CA GLY A 245 -18.68 -22.61 -16.65
C GLY A 245 -17.21 -23.01 -16.91
N ASN A 246 -16.53 -23.69 -15.98
CA ASN A 246 -15.14 -24.16 -16.14
C ASN A 246 -15.08 -25.60 -16.68
N LEU A 247 -15.42 -25.76 -17.96
CA LEU A 247 -15.63 -27.09 -18.56
C LEU A 247 -14.36 -27.98 -18.61
N GLN A 248 -13.18 -27.42 -18.45
CA GLN A 248 -11.91 -28.15 -18.47
C GLN A 248 -11.43 -28.59 -17.07
N LEU A 249 -12.13 -28.17 -16.01
CA LEU A 249 -11.75 -28.49 -14.64
C LEU A 249 -12.19 -29.92 -14.30
N THR A 250 -11.25 -30.85 -14.24
CA THR A 250 -11.55 -32.27 -14.02
C THR A 250 -11.56 -32.68 -12.55
N SER A 251 -10.97 -31.87 -11.68
CA SER A 251 -10.84 -32.17 -10.26
C SER A 251 -10.67 -30.90 -9.43
N LEU A 252 -11.19 -30.93 -8.20
CA LEU A 252 -10.97 -29.89 -7.21
C LEU A 252 -9.73 -30.21 -6.35
N PRO A 253 -9.02 -29.19 -5.82
CA PRO A 253 -7.98 -29.35 -4.83
C PRO A 253 -8.57 -29.81 -3.48
N SER A 254 -7.71 -30.06 -2.50
CA SER A 254 -8.15 -30.33 -1.12
C SER A 254 -9.06 -29.21 -0.62
N LEU A 255 -10.29 -29.55 -0.25
CA LEU A 255 -11.25 -28.58 0.25
C LEU A 255 -10.94 -28.22 1.71
N PRO A 256 -11.03 -26.94 2.10
CA PRO A 256 -10.79 -26.52 3.47
C PRO A 256 -11.87 -27.09 4.40
N GLN A 257 -11.48 -27.47 5.63
CA GLN A 257 -12.41 -28.09 6.59
C GLN A 257 -13.62 -27.19 6.92
N GLY A 258 -13.47 -25.87 6.77
CA GLY A 258 -14.51 -24.87 7.03
C GLY A 258 -15.49 -24.63 5.88
N LEU A 259 -15.36 -25.32 4.74
CA LEU A 259 -16.21 -25.11 3.57
C LEU A 259 -17.67 -25.52 3.87
N GLN A 260 -18.60 -24.61 3.63
CA GLN A 260 -20.02 -24.77 3.91
C GLN A 260 -20.86 -24.95 2.64
N LYS A 261 -20.47 -24.27 1.55
CA LYS A 261 -21.18 -24.31 0.27
C LYS A 261 -20.20 -24.53 -0.87
N LEU A 262 -20.58 -25.41 -1.78
CA LEU A 262 -19.83 -25.77 -2.97
C LEU A 262 -20.78 -25.85 -4.17
N TRP A 263 -20.49 -25.07 -5.20
CA TRP A 263 -21.06 -25.18 -6.54
C TRP A 263 -19.90 -25.35 -7.51
N ALA A 264 -19.84 -26.46 -8.24
CA ALA A 264 -18.74 -26.80 -9.16
C ALA A 264 -19.27 -27.63 -10.34
#